data_AF-A0A202DWZ1-F1
#
_entry.id   AF-A0A202DWZ1-F1
#
_cell.length_a   1.000
_cell.length_b   1.000
_cell.length_c   1.000
_cell.angle_alpha   90.00
_cell.angle_beta   90.00
_cell.angle_gamma   90.00
#
_symmetry.space_group_name_H-M   'P 1'
#
loop_
_entity.id
_entity.type
_entity.pdbx_description
1 polymer ?
#
loop_
_entity_poly.entity_id
_entity_poly.type
_entity_poly.pdbx_seq_one_letter_code
_entity_poly.pdbx_strand_id
1 'polypeptide(L)'
;MKENIWFALLLTTLAGLSTTIGSLIGLIVKKPSAKFMSFTLGFSAGVMILVSFVELLADSIDSIGFLSAHIGLFIGMILFFMLDFFIPHEYIGQHDYKTT
;
A
#
# COMPACT_ATOMS: atom_id res chain seq x y z
N MET A 1 -24.11 17.07 -4.58
CA MET A 1 -24.02 16.00 -3.57
C MET A 1 -23.97 16.68 -2.21
N LYS A 2 -24.98 16.53 -1.34
CA LYS A 2 -24.80 16.87 0.08
C LYS A 2 -23.93 15.76 0.64
N GLU A 3 -22.62 15.96 0.60
CA GLU A 3 -21.70 14.96 1.10
C GLU A 3 -21.98 14.76 2.59
N ASN A 4 -22.30 13.52 2.95
CA ASN A 4 -22.42 13.13 4.33
C ASN A 4 -21.01 13.10 4.91
N ILE A 5 -20.46 14.27 5.25
CA ILE A 5 -19.14 14.43 5.85
C ILE A 5 -18.96 13.47 7.03
N TRP A 6 -20.03 13.29 7.81
CA TRP A 6 -20.12 12.29 8.88
C TRP A 6 -19.85 10.86 8.43
N PHE A 7 -20.36 10.46 7.26
CA PHE A 7 -20.16 9.13 6.70
C PHE A 7 -18.72 8.95 6.19
N ALA A 8 -18.17 9.94 5.47
CA ALA A 8 -16.77 9.90 5.05
C ALA A 8 -15.82 9.84 6.26
N LEU A 9 -16.10 10.63 7.31
CA LEU A 9 -15.34 10.63 8.55
C LEU A 9 -15.40 9.29 9.28
N LEU A 10 -16.57 8.64 9.31
CA LEU A 10 -16.74 7.31 9.87
C LEU A 10 -15.92 6.28 9.09
N LEU A 11 -15.99 6.27 7.75
CA LEU A 11 -15.22 5.36 6.91
C LEU A 11 -13.71 5.53 7.08
N THR A 12 -13.20 6.76 7.07
CA THR A 12 -11.77 7.03 7.28
C THR A 12 -11.33 6.66 8.70
N THR A 13 -12.17 6.89 9.71
CA THR A 13 -11.90 6.47 11.10
C THR A 13 -11.79 4.95 11.21
N LEU A 14 -12.72 4.22 10.59
CA LEU A 14 -12.67 2.75 10.56
C LEU A 14 -11.43 2.23 9.82
N ALA A 15 -11.06 2.85 8.70
CA ALA A 15 -9.83 2.51 7.98
C ALA A 15 -8.58 2.73 8.87
N GLY A 16 -8.49 3.86 9.57
CA GLY A 16 -7.38 4.14 10.50
C GLY A 16 -7.34 3.22 11.71
N LEU A 17 -8.51 2.83 12.25
CA LEU A 17 -8.62 1.84 13.33
C LEU A 17 -8.12 0.47 12.88
N SER A 18 -8.40 0.07 11.64
CA SER A 18 -7.88 -1.17 11.06
C SER A 18 -6.34 -1.22 11.09
N THR A 19 -5.67 -0.13 10.69
CA THR A 19 -4.20 -0.02 10.77
C THR A 19 -3.70 -0.07 12.22
N THR A 20 -4.39 0.61 13.13
CA THR A 20 -4.05 0.59 14.57
C THR A 20 -4.12 -0.82 15.15
N ILE A 21 -5.17 -1.58 14.82
CA ILE A 21 -5.33 -2.97 15.25
C ILE A 21 -4.22 -3.85 14.66
N GLY A 22 -3.91 -3.70 13.36
CA GLY A 22 -2.82 -4.44 12.72
C GLY A 22 -1.46 -4.16 13.36
N SER A 23 -1.19 -2.89 13.68
CA SER A 23 0.04 -2.48 14.39
C SER A 23 0.12 -3.07 15.80
N LEU A 24 -0.99 -3.06 16.56
CA LEU A 24 -1.03 -3.63 17.91
C LEU A 24 -0.72 -5.13 17.91
N ILE A 25 -1.24 -5.88 16.94
CA ILE A 25 -0.91 -7.29 16.74
C ILE A 25 0.60 -7.45 16.44
N GLY A 26 1.15 -6.58 15.58
CA GLY A 26 2.59 -6.57 15.28
C GLY A 26 3.48 -6.33 16.51
N LEU A 27 3.04 -5.51 17.47
CA LEU A 27 3.77 -5.27 18.72
C LEU A 27 3.78 -6.49 19.65
N ILE A 28 2.72 -7.30 19.63
CA ILE A 28 2.63 -8.53 20.45
C ILE A 28 3.47 -9.65 19.83
N VAL A 29 3.52 -9.75 18.50
CA VAL A 29 4.29 -10.76 17.77
C VAL A 29 5.76 -10.34 17.64
N LYS A 30 6.55 -10.60 18.69
CA LYS A 30 7.97 -10.19 18.77
C LYS A 30 8.91 -10.79 17.70
N LYS A 31 8.56 -11.94 17.10
CA LYS A 31 9.36 -12.63 16.07
C LYS A 31 8.45 -13.32 15.05
N PRO A 32 7.89 -12.59 14.08
CA PRO A 32 7.12 -13.22 13.01
C PRO A 32 8.02 -14.14 12.19
N SER A 33 7.53 -15.32 11.84
CA SER A 33 8.27 -16.21 10.93
C SER A 33 8.37 -15.58 9.54
N ALA A 34 9.47 -15.83 8.82
CA ALA A 34 9.64 -15.33 7.45
C ALA A 34 8.47 -15.70 6.53
N LYS A 35 7.88 -16.89 6.70
CA LYS A 35 6.68 -17.32 5.95
C LYS A 35 5.47 -16.42 6.22
N PHE A 36 5.25 -16.03 7.47
CA PHE A 36 4.14 -15.13 7.83
C PHE A 36 4.36 -13.72 7.25
N MET A 37 5.59 -13.19 7.34
CA MET A 37 5.92 -11.89 6.74
C MET A 37 5.69 -11.88 5.22
N SER A 38 6.21 -12.89 4.50
CA SER A 38 6.01 -12.98 3.05
C SER A 38 4.54 -13.12 2.68
N PHE A 39 3.76 -13.86 3.47
CA PHE A 39 2.31 -13.99 3.27
C PHE A 39 1.58 -12.65 3.44
N THR A 40 1.84 -11.93 4.54
CA THR A 40 1.17 -10.64 4.80
C THR A 40 1.60 -9.55 3.81
N LEU A 41 2.90 -9.48 3.46
CA LEU A 41 3.40 -8.54 2.46
C LEU A 41 2.83 -8.85 1.06
N GLY A 42 2.79 -10.13 0.68
CA GLY A 42 2.19 -10.55 -0.59
C GLY A 42 0.69 -10.27 -0.66
N PHE A 43 -0.04 -10.51 0.43
CA PHE A 43 -1.45 -10.16 0.54
C PHE A 43 -1.68 -8.65 0.36
N SER A 44 -0.91 -7.83 1.07
CA SER A 44 -1.02 -6.36 0.95
C SER A 44 -0.67 -5.86 -0.44
N ALA A 45 0.41 -6.39 -1.06
CA ALA A 45 0.78 -6.06 -2.42
C ALA A 45 -0.33 -6.42 -3.42
N GLY A 46 -0.96 -7.59 -3.25
CA GLY A 46 -2.08 -8.02 -4.10
C GLY A 46 -3.28 -7.09 -4.02
N VAL A 47 -3.72 -6.73 -2.81
CA VAL A 47 -4.86 -5.80 -2.62
C VAL A 47 -4.55 -4.43 -3.23
N MET A 48 -3.35 -3.90 -3.03
CA MET A 48 -2.97 -2.59 -3.58
C MET A 48 -2.92 -2.59 -5.12
N ILE A 49 -2.42 -3.67 -5.73
CA ILE A 49 -2.43 -3.82 -7.20
C ILE A 49 -3.88 -3.89 -7.71
N LEU A 50 -4.75 -4.66 -7.06
CA LEU A 50 -6.16 -4.74 -7.45
C LEU A 50 -6.83 -3.35 -7.45
N VAL A 51 -6.74 -2.63 -6.33
CA VAL A 51 -7.32 -1.28 -6.21
C VAL A 51 -6.73 -0.33 -7.25
N SER A 52 -5.41 -0.37 -7.45
CA SER A 52 -4.73 0.53 -8.41
C SER A 52 -5.18 0.31 -9.86
N PHE A 53 -5.33 -0.94 -10.30
CA PHE A 53 -5.67 -1.25 -11.69
C PHE A 53 -7.18 -1.29 -11.95
N VAL A 54 -7.96 -1.83 -11.03
CA VAL A 54 -9.40 -2.06 -11.22
C VAL A 54 -10.23 -0.84 -10.85
N GLU A 55 -9.82 -0.08 -9.83
CA GLU A 55 -10.53 1.12 -9.40
C GLU A 55 -9.85 2.36 -9.99
N LEU A 56 -8.61 2.66 -9.56
CA LEU A 56 -7.97 3.94 -9.89
C LEU A 56 -7.67 4.12 -11.37
N LEU A 57 -7.10 3.11 -12.04
CA LEU A 57 -6.78 3.20 -13.47
C LEU A 57 -8.05 3.20 -14.33
N ALA A 58 -9.04 2.37 -14.00
CA ALA A 58 -10.31 2.34 -14.73
C ALA A 58 -11.03 3.69 -14.65
N ASP A 59 -11.19 4.25 -13.44
CA ASP A 59 -11.78 5.57 -13.23
C ASP A 59 -11.00 6.68 -13.97
N SER A 60 -9.67 6.56 -14.02
CA SER A 60 -8.81 7.50 -14.76
C SER A 60 -9.01 7.39 -16.27
N ILE A 61 -9.12 6.17 -16.82
CA ILE A 61 -9.38 5.95 -18.25
C ILE A 61 -10.73 6.56 -18.64
N ASP A 62 -11.76 6.38 -17.82
CA ASP A 62 -13.09 6.95 -18.06
C ASP A 62 -13.10 8.47 -17.97
N SER A 63 -12.25 9.06 -17.12
CA SER A 63 -12.20 10.51 -16.89
C SER A 63 -11.35 11.27 -17.92
N ILE A 64 -10.18 10.76 -18.29
CA ILE A 64 -9.18 11.48 -19.11
C ILE A 64 -8.74 10.73 -20.38
N GLY A 65 -9.31 9.54 -20.64
CA GLY A 65 -9.03 8.71 -21.79
C GLY A 65 -7.87 7.73 -21.60
N PHE A 66 -7.87 6.66 -22.40
CA PHE A 66 -6.94 5.53 -22.27
C PHE A 66 -5.47 5.96 -22.26
N LEU A 67 -5.04 6.74 -23.26
CA LEU A 67 -3.63 7.09 -23.43
C LEU A 67 -3.12 8.01 -22.29
N SER A 68 -3.90 9.04 -21.94
CA SER A 68 -3.54 10.00 -20.89
C SER A 68 -3.45 9.33 -19.52
N ALA A 69 -4.37 8.42 -19.19
CA ALA A 69 -4.37 7.67 -17.93
C ALA A 69 -3.12 6.80 -17.78
N HIS A 70 -2.72 6.08 -18.83
CA HIS A 70 -1.50 5.25 -18.78
C HIS A 70 -0.23 6.10 -18.66
N ILE A 71 -0.15 7.22 -19.37
CA ILE A 71 0.97 8.15 -19.24
C ILE A 71 1.07 8.67 -17.80
N GLY A 72 -0.05 9.07 -17.19
CA GLY A 72 -0.10 9.49 -15.79
C GLY A 72 0.37 8.39 -14.82
N LEU A 73 -0.07 7.15 -15.04
CA LEU A 73 0.36 5.99 -14.24
C LEU A 73 1.87 5.74 -14.35
N PHE A 74 2.44 5.76 -15.55
CA PHE A 74 3.88 5.58 -15.74
C PHE A 74 4.70 6.73 -15.14
N ILE A 75 4.25 7.97 -15.28
CA ILE A 75 4.90 9.12 -14.63
C ILE A 75 4.88 8.95 -13.11
N GLY A 76 3.74 8.56 -12.53
CA GLY A 76 3.64 8.28 -11.09
C GLY A 76 4.59 7.18 -10.63
N MET A 77 4.72 6.10 -11.41
CA MET A 77 5.66 5.01 -11.13
C MET A 77 7.11 5.48 -11.17
N ILE A 78 7.49 6.27 -12.18
CA ILE A 78 8.85 6.84 -12.30
C ILE A 78 9.13 7.78 -11.11
N LEU A 79 8.18 8.65 -10.75
CA LEU A 79 8.33 9.54 -9.60
C LEU A 79 8.52 8.76 -8.30
N PHE A 80 7.73 7.71 -8.07
CA PHE A 80 7.89 6.84 -6.90
C PHE A 80 9.26 6.16 -6.89
N PHE A 81 9.71 5.63 -8.03
CA PHE A 81 11.03 5.02 -8.15
C PHE A 81 12.16 6.02 -7.87
N MET A 82 12.04 7.26 -8.34
CA MET A 82 13.02 8.31 -8.03
C MET A 82 13.03 8.61 -6.53
N LEU A 83 11.87 8.75 -5.90
CA LEU A 83 11.77 8.96 -4.45
C LEU A 83 12.42 7.81 -3.67
N ASP A 84 12.16 6.57 -4.08
CA ASP A 84 12.77 5.39 -3.47
C ASP A 84 14.29 5.38 -3.62
N PHE A 85 14.82 5.78 -4.79
CA PHE A 85 16.26 5.87 -5.02
C PHE A 85 16.93 6.98 -4.18
N PHE A 86 16.25 8.10 -3.96
CA PHE A 86 16.79 9.22 -3.19
C PHE A 86 16.76 9.01 -1.68
N ILE A 87 15.86 8.16 -1.18
CA ILE A 87 15.76 7.86 0.24
C ILE A 87 16.77 6.74 0.56
N PRO A 88 17.85 7.00 1.33
CA PRO A 88 18.76 5.95 1.73
C PRO A 88 18.06 5.01 2.71
N HIS A 89 17.84 3.76 2.27
CA HIS A 89 17.19 2.73 3.10
C HIS A 89 18.22 1.79 3.71
N GLU A 90 18.27 1.73 5.04
CA GLU A 90 19.00 0.69 5.77
C GLU A 90 18.23 -0.65 5.66
N TYR A 91 18.82 -1.67 5.05
CA TYR A 91 18.24 -3.03 4.98
C TYR A 91 18.33 -3.74 6.34
N ILE A 92 17.51 -3.31 7.30
CA ILE A 92 17.46 -3.90 8.66
C ILE A 92 16.93 -5.37 8.63
N GLY A 93 16.30 -5.80 7.53
CA GLY A 93 15.70 -7.13 7.39
C GLY A 93 16.64 -8.30 7.03
N GLN A 94 17.92 -8.06 6.73
CA GLN A 94 18.86 -9.14 6.37
C GLN A 94 19.75 -9.63 7.51
N HIS A 95 19.76 -8.98 8.68
CA HIS A 95 20.76 -9.28 9.71
C HIS A 95 20.42 -10.45 10.66
N ASP A 96 19.37 -11.23 10.40
CA ASP A 96 18.91 -12.32 11.29
C ASP A 96 18.66 -13.68 10.59
N TYR A 97 19.10 -13.88 9.34
CA TYR A 97 19.25 -15.25 8.81
C TYR A 97 20.59 -15.82 9.30
N LYS A 98 20.68 -16.19 10.58
CA LYS A 98 21.78 -17.04 11.02
C LYS A 98 21.67 -18.37 10.27
N THR A 99 22.60 -18.58 9.35
CA THR A 99 22.97 -19.89 8.83
C THR A 99 23.53 -20.74 9.96
N THR A 100 22.67 -21.42 10.73
CA THR A 100 23.02 -22.62 11.51
C THR A 100 21.75 -23.42 11.76
#